data_AF-A0A258V933-F1
#
_entry.id   AF-A0A258V933-F1
#
_cell.length_a   1.000
_cell.length_b   1.000
_cell.length_c   1.000
_cell.angle_alpha   90.00
_cell.angle_beta   90.00
_cell.angle_gamma   90.00
#
_symmetry.space_group_name_H-M   'P 1'
#
loop_
_entity.id
_entity.type
_entity.pdbx_description
1 polymer ?
#
loop_
_entity_poly.entity_id
_entity_poly.type
_entity_poly.pdbx_seq_one_letter_code
_entity_poly.pdbx_strand_id
1 'polypeptide(L)'
;MLVAATPLATPAIAQQAAAPTPATAAPAATTPAVGAMVYDAAGAEVGTIKSIAAPNFVIDTGKNTATLALSALGTSPKGPVLGLTKVQLDEAAEKAAAAAKEALAAAIVVDAPVHASDGTTVLGKISEVAEADFILDTGTTKVKLPRTAVGKGATGLFMGMTAQQFADATKSAAPTAAN
;
A
#
# COMPACT_ATOMS: atom_id res chain seq x y z
N MET A 1 62.29 63.48 2.97
CA MET A 1 62.47 63.56 4.43
C MET A 1 61.86 62.31 5.02
N LEU A 2 62.66 61.36 5.50
CA LEU A 2 63.32 61.32 6.81
C LEU A 2 62.45 60.55 7.83
N VAL A 3 62.79 59.26 7.93
CA VAL A 3 63.07 58.46 9.14
C VAL A 3 62.12 58.45 10.35
N ALA A 4 61.74 57.20 10.67
CA ALA A 4 61.67 56.54 11.99
C ALA A 4 60.80 57.09 13.13
N ALA A 5 60.04 56.17 13.73
CA ALA A 5 60.28 55.71 15.11
C ALA A 5 59.45 54.44 15.42
N THR A 6 60.13 53.32 15.67
CA THR A 6 59.70 52.24 16.59
C THR A 6 59.88 52.76 18.03
N PRO A 7 59.19 52.27 19.10
CA PRO A 7 59.23 50.84 19.49
C PRO A 7 58.12 50.23 20.41
N LEU A 8 58.13 48.89 20.45
CA LEU A 8 57.98 47.94 21.59
C LEU A 8 56.78 48.03 22.57
N ALA A 9 56.01 46.94 22.65
CA ALA A 9 55.90 46.02 23.82
C ALA A 9 54.53 45.31 23.89
N THR A 10 54.56 43.97 23.88
CA THR A 10 53.44 43.04 24.01
C THR A 10 53.16 42.67 25.48
N PRO A 11 51.90 42.68 25.94
CA PRO A 11 51.46 41.81 27.01
C PRO A 11 50.72 40.59 26.44
N ALA A 12 51.05 39.45 27.01
CA ALA A 12 50.50 38.13 26.70
C ALA A 12 48.97 38.10 26.83
N ILE A 13 48.29 37.74 25.75
CA ILE A 13 46.95 37.16 25.83
C ILE A 13 47.09 35.65 25.76
N ALA A 14 46.83 34.99 26.89
CA ALA A 14 46.59 33.56 26.92
C ALA A 14 45.44 33.27 25.95
N GLN A 15 45.73 32.63 24.82
CA GLN A 15 44.70 32.05 23.98
C GLN A 15 44.14 30.85 24.73
N GLN A 16 43.14 31.11 25.57
CA GLN A 16 42.18 30.10 25.99
C GLN A 16 41.59 29.55 24.69
N ALA A 17 42.14 28.42 24.23
CA ALA A 17 41.53 27.66 23.15
C ALA A 17 40.11 27.35 23.60
N ALA A 18 39.14 28.01 22.98
CA ALA A 18 37.75 27.66 23.13
C ALA A 18 37.66 26.18 22.72
N ALA A 19 37.41 25.32 23.72
CA ALA A 19 37.10 23.93 23.47
C ALA A 19 35.99 23.89 22.41
N PRO A 20 36.09 23.04 21.38
CA PRO A 20 35.00 22.88 20.44
C PRO A 20 33.79 22.42 21.25
N THR A 21 32.80 23.30 21.40
CA THR A 21 31.45 22.91 21.80
C THR A 21 31.07 21.74 20.90
N PRO A 22 30.62 20.61 21.46
CA PRO A 22 30.07 19.53 20.65
C PRO A 22 29.01 20.16 19.76
N ALA A 23 29.20 20.06 18.44
CA ALA A 23 28.13 20.33 17.52
C ALA A 23 26.96 19.46 17.98
N THR A 24 25.88 20.09 18.43
CA THR A 24 24.59 19.41 18.55
C THR A 24 24.30 18.91 17.14
N ALA A 25 24.61 17.64 16.90
CA ALA A 25 24.26 16.97 15.67
C ALA A 25 22.76 17.21 15.48
N ALA A 26 22.40 17.92 14.40
CA ALA A 26 21.03 17.90 13.93
C ALA A 26 20.61 16.42 13.92
N PRO A 27 19.47 16.05 14.54
CA PRO A 27 19.07 14.67 14.62
C PRO A 27 19.12 14.12 13.20
N ALA A 28 20.01 13.16 12.98
CA ALA A 28 20.10 12.49 11.70
C ALA A 28 18.67 12.06 11.38
N ALA A 29 18.13 12.54 10.26
CA ALA A 29 16.84 12.08 9.78
C ALA A 29 16.99 10.57 9.63
N THR A 30 16.50 9.83 10.62
CA THR A 30 16.56 8.38 10.62
C THR A 30 15.63 7.99 9.50
N THR A 31 16.22 7.72 8.32
CA THR A 31 15.51 7.08 7.24
C THR A 31 14.77 5.91 7.88
N PRO A 32 13.42 5.88 7.80
CA PRO A 32 12.65 4.82 8.42
C PRO A 32 13.27 3.48 8.05
N ALA A 33 13.56 2.64 9.04
CA ALA A 33 14.07 1.30 8.79
C ALA A 33 12.88 0.35 8.60
N VAL A 34 13.07 -0.68 7.77
CA VAL A 34 12.11 -1.78 7.71
C VAL A 34 12.08 -2.44 9.10
N GLY A 35 10.88 -2.60 9.67
CA GLY A 35 10.68 -3.03 11.06
C GLY A 35 10.55 -1.89 12.07
N ALA A 36 10.67 -0.62 11.67
CA ALA A 36 10.47 0.50 12.59
C ALA A 36 8.99 0.67 12.96
N MET A 37 8.74 0.96 14.25
CA MET A 37 7.43 1.42 14.71
C MET A 37 7.22 2.86 14.25
N VAL A 38 6.08 3.09 13.63
CA VAL A 38 5.60 4.39 13.18
C VAL A 38 4.54 4.88 14.16
N TYR A 39 4.65 6.14 14.53
CA TYR A 39 3.75 6.82 15.45
C TYR A 39 2.83 7.78 14.70
N ASP A 40 1.72 8.22 15.28
CA ASP A 40 0.91 9.32 14.74
C ASP A 40 1.29 10.67 15.36
N ALA A 41 0.66 11.74 14.89
CA ALA A 41 0.83 13.09 15.44
C ALA A 41 0.42 13.20 16.92
N ALA A 42 -0.38 12.28 17.45
CA ALA A 42 -0.75 12.19 18.87
C ALA A 42 0.25 11.33 19.69
N GLY A 43 1.25 10.72 19.04
CA GLY A 43 2.24 9.85 19.66
C GLY A 43 1.78 8.42 19.88
N ALA A 44 0.65 8.01 19.30
CA ALA A 44 0.17 6.62 19.36
C ALA A 44 0.82 5.77 18.26
N GLU A 45 1.04 4.50 18.55
CA GLU A 45 1.65 3.56 17.60
C GLU A 45 0.68 3.25 16.45
N VAL A 46 0.98 3.71 15.23
CA VAL A 46 0.17 3.45 14.04
C VAL A 46 0.44 2.06 13.50
N GLY A 47 1.70 1.64 13.47
CA GLY A 47 2.05 0.32 12.93
C GLY A 47 3.54 0.14 12.74
N THR A 48 3.91 -0.97 12.12
CA THR A 48 5.30 -1.33 11.87
C THR A 48 5.56 -1.33 10.37
N ILE A 49 6.70 -0.78 9.94
CA ILE A 49 7.05 -0.77 8.52
C ILE A 49 7.41 -2.18 8.09
N LYS A 50 6.62 -2.79 7.20
CA LYS A 50 6.87 -4.15 6.70
C LYS A 50 7.84 -4.17 5.53
N SER A 51 7.81 -3.14 4.69
CA SER A 51 8.68 -3.00 3.53
C SER A 51 8.85 -1.53 3.15
N ILE A 52 9.98 -1.18 2.56
CA ILE A 52 10.23 0.15 1.99
C ILE A 52 10.58 -0.04 0.52
N ALA A 53 9.76 0.51 -0.36
CA ALA A 53 9.86 0.44 -1.80
C ALA A 53 9.79 1.86 -2.38
N ALA A 54 10.89 2.62 -2.23
CA ALA A 54 10.94 4.04 -2.56
C ALA A 54 10.38 4.32 -3.97
N PRO A 55 9.49 5.32 -4.13
CA PRO A 55 9.14 6.37 -3.17
C PRO A 55 8.04 6.00 -2.14
N ASN A 56 7.60 4.74 -2.07
CA ASN A 56 6.54 4.27 -1.18
C ASN A 56 7.06 3.31 -0.09
N PHE A 57 6.29 3.11 0.97
CA PHE A 57 6.56 2.11 2.00
C PHE A 57 5.26 1.43 2.40
N VAL A 58 5.37 0.18 2.84
CA VAL A 58 4.26 -0.63 3.32
C VAL A 58 4.31 -0.63 4.84
N ILE A 59 3.27 -0.10 5.47
CA ILE A 59 3.06 -0.18 6.92
C ILE A 59 2.05 -1.26 7.23
N ASP A 60 2.33 -2.03 8.27
CA ASP A 60 1.42 -2.98 8.88
C ASP A 60 0.83 -2.38 10.16
N THR A 61 -0.47 -2.14 10.19
CA THR A 61 -1.15 -1.55 11.36
C THR A 61 -1.52 -2.58 12.43
N GLY A 62 -1.26 -3.87 12.18
CA GLY A 62 -1.73 -5.02 12.94
C GLY A 62 -3.05 -5.60 12.43
N LYS A 63 -3.88 -4.80 11.76
CA LYS A 63 -5.15 -5.25 11.14
C LYS A 63 -5.09 -5.27 9.62
N ASN A 64 -4.52 -4.22 9.04
CA ASN A 64 -4.44 -4.02 7.59
C ASN A 64 -3.05 -3.48 7.21
N THR A 65 -2.61 -3.80 6.00
CA THR A 65 -1.41 -3.21 5.41
C THR A 65 -1.79 -2.06 4.49
N ALA A 66 -1.09 -0.94 4.61
CA ALA A 66 -1.26 0.21 3.74
C ALA A 66 0.05 0.59 3.07
N THR A 67 -0.01 0.88 1.78
CA THR A 67 1.12 1.43 1.03
C THR A 67 0.99 2.95 1.03
N LEU A 68 1.91 3.62 1.72
CA LEU A 68 1.95 5.08 1.85
C LEU A 68 3.23 5.61 1.21
N ALA A 69 3.20 6.85 0.71
CA ALA A 69 4.40 7.50 0.20
C ALA A 69 5.36 7.84 1.35
N LEU A 70 6.67 7.68 1.16
CA LEU A 70 7.65 8.12 2.17
C LEU A 70 7.54 9.62 2.46
N SER A 71 7.05 10.42 1.51
CA SER A 71 6.77 11.85 1.72
C SER A 71 5.66 12.12 2.75
N ALA A 72 4.78 11.15 3.02
CA ALA A 72 3.78 11.24 4.08
C ALA A 72 4.34 10.88 5.47
N LEU A 73 5.57 10.32 5.51
CA LEU A 73 6.25 9.97 6.73
C LEU A 73 7.10 11.16 7.21
N GLY A 74 6.63 11.82 8.26
CA GLY A 74 7.43 12.77 9.01
C GLY A 74 8.50 12.07 9.86
N THR A 75 9.51 12.82 10.29
CA THR A 75 10.50 12.35 11.26
C THR A 75 10.36 13.16 12.54
N SER A 76 10.26 12.47 13.69
CA SER A 76 10.20 13.07 15.02
C SER A 76 11.34 12.51 15.87
N PRO A 77 11.83 13.21 16.90
CA PRO A 77 12.84 12.66 17.83
C PRO A 77 12.42 11.35 18.53
N LYS A 78 11.14 10.99 18.51
CA LYS A 78 10.62 9.69 18.97
C LYS A 78 10.64 8.57 17.91
N GLY A 79 10.82 8.91 16.63
CA GLY A 79 10.75 7.97 15.51
C GLY A 79 9.96 8.53 14.32
N PRO A 80 9.71 7.71 13.28
CA PRO A 80 8.91 8.09 12.13
C PRO A 80 7.47 8.38 12.56
N VAL A 81 6.92 9.50 12.10
CA VAL A 81 5.55 9.94 12.41
C VAL A 81 4.71 9.98 11.15
N LEU A 82 3.49 9.46 11.20
CA LEU A 82 2.47 9.59 10.17
C LEU A 82 1.53 10.74 10.53
N GLY A 83 1.19 11.55 9.54
CA GLY A 83 0.11 12.55 9.68
C GLY A 83 -1.29 11.92 9.79
N LEU A 84 -1.40 10.61 9.63
CA LEU A 84 -2.64 9.83 9.71
C LEU A 84 -2.63 8.98 10.98
N THR A 85 -3.77 8.94 11.68
CA THR A 85 -3.97 8.10 12.86
C THR A 85 -4.30 6.66 12.46
N LYS A 86 -4.18 5.72 13.41
CA LYS A 86 -4.71 4.34 13.29
C LYS A 86 -6.12 4.31 12.67
N VAL A 87 -7.01 5.15 13.21
CA VAL A 87 -8.42 5.20 12.84
C VAL A 87 -8.57 5.65 11.39
N GLN A 88 -7.88 6.72 11.00
CA GLN A 88 -7.96 7.19 9.62
C GLN A 88 -7.36 6.19 8.62
N LEU A 89 -6.38 5.40 9.04
CA LEU A 89 -5.79 4.37 8.18
C LEU A 89 -6.72 3.15 8.04
N ASP A 90 -7.40 2.76 9.12
CA ASP A 90 -8.43 1.72 9.09
C ASP A 90 -9.62 2.18 8.25
N GLU A 91 -10.12 3.41 8.45
CA GLU A 91 -11.16 4.02 7.63
C GLU A 91 -10.74 4.11 6.16
N ALA A 92 -9.49 4.49 5.85
CA ALA A 92 -8.98 4.52 4.49
C ALA A 92 -8.90 3.11 3.87
N ALA A 93 -8.52 2.10 4.65
CA ALA A 93 -8.50 0.71 4.21
C ALA A 93 -9.93 0.18 3.97
N GLU A 94 -10.88 0.50 4.86
CA GLU A 94 -12.29 0.16 4.70
C GLU A 94 -12.91 0.88 3.50
N LYS A 95 -12.62 2.16 3.32
CA LYS A 95 -13.01 2.94 2.14
C LYS A 95 -12.41 2.35 0.87
N ALA A 96 -11.14 1.93 0.89
CA ALA A 96 -10.49 1.29 -0.25
C ALA A 96 -11.11 -0.08 -0.55
N ALA A 97 -11.44 -0.88 0.48
CA ALA A 97 -12.11 -2.15 0.32
C ALA A 97 -13.55 -1.97 -0.19
N ALA A 98 -14.28 -0.97 0.30
CA ALA A 98 -15.60 -0.61 -0.19
C ALA A 98 -15.54 -0.13 -1.64
N ALA A 99 -14.61 0.78 -1.97
CA ALA A 99 -14.39 1.24 -3.34
C ALA A 99 -13.95 0.11 -4.27
N ALA A 100 -13.16 -0.85 -3.79
CA ALA A 100 -12.79 -2.04 -4.55
C ALA A 100 -14.01 -2.94 -4.81
N LYS A 101 -14.88 -3.12 -3.81
CA LYS A 101 -16.16 -3.85 -3.95
C LYS A 101 -17.11 -3.15 -4.92
N GLU A 102 -17.23 -1.83 -4.84
CA GLU A 102 -18.04 -1.04 -5.77
C GLU A 102 -17.44 -1.06 -7.18
N ALA A 103 -16.12 -0.92 -7.32
CA ALA A 103 -15.45 -1.01 -8.61
C ALA A 103 -15.54 -2.41 -9.22
N LEU A 104 -15.57 -3.46 -8.38
CA LEU A 104 -15.87 -4.83 -8.79
C LEU A 104 -17.32 -4.94 -9.25
N ALA A 105 -18.27 -4.46 -8.44
CA ALA A 105 -19.69 -4.50 -8.78
C ALA A 105 -19.97 -3.73 -10.09
N ALA A 106 -19.34 -2.57 -10.27
CA ALA A 106 -19.43 -1.76 -11.50
C ALA A 106 -18.74 -2.41 -12.70
N ALA A 107 -17.74 -3.28 -12.48
CA ALA A 107 -17.11 -4.04 -13.56
C ALA A 107 -17.96 -5.25 -13.99
N ILE A 108 -18.81 -5.80 -13.10
CA ILE A 108 -19.77 -6.86 -13.41
C ILE A 108 -20.96 -6.25 -14.16
N VAL A 109 -20.77 -6.12 -15.47
CA VAL A 109 -21.79 -5.70 -16.44
C VAL A 109 -22.06 -6.84 -17.44
N VAL A 110 -23.22 -6.79 -18.09
CA VAL A 110 -23.51 -7.71 -19.21
C VAL A 110 -22.48 -7.51 -20.33
N ASP A 111 -22.10 -8.60 -20.98
CA ASP A 111 -21.01 -8.77 -21.93
C ASP A 111 -19.59 -8.60 -21.36
N ALA A 112 -19.43 -8.34 -20.05
CA ALA A 112 -18.10 -8.23 -19.46
C ALA A 112 -17.33 -9.56 -19.54
N PRO A 113 -16.10 -9.57 -20.07
CA PRO A 113 -15.27 -10.78 -20.10
C PRO A 113 -14.76 -11.10 -18.69
N VAL A 114 -14.86 -12.37 -18.31
CA VAL A 114 -14.30 -12.90 -17.07
C VAL A 114 -13.10 -13.76 -17.41
N HIS A 115 -11.97 -13.42 -16.83
CA HIS A 115 -10.69 -14.08 -17.03
C HIS A 115 -10.45 -15.19 -15.99
N ALA A 116 -9.60 -16.15 -16.33
CA ALA A 116 -9.09 -17.14 -15.38
C ALA A 116 -8.13 -16.49 -14.38
N SER A 117 -7.72 -17.24 -13.36
CA SER A 117 -6.71 -16.80 -12.39
C SER A 117 -5.38 -16.36 -13.03
N ASP A 118 -5.11 -16.81 -14.26
CA ASP A 118 -3.95 -16.43 -15.06
C ASP A 118 -4.06 -15.02 -15.67
N GLY A 119 -5.22 -14.34 -15.54
CA GLY A 119 -5.46 -12.98 -16.02
C GLY A 119 -5.46 -12.79 -17.54
N THR A 120 -5.20 -13.86 -18.29
CA THR A 120 -4.99 -13.85 -19.74
C THR A 120 -6.08 -14.64 -20.48
N THR A 121 -6.43 -15.83 -19.99
CA THR A 121 -7.47 -16.67 -20.59
C THR A 121 -8.85 -16.17 -20.22
N VAL A 122 -9.72 -15.95 -21.20
CA VAL A 122 -11.14 -15.62 -20.96
C VAL A 122 -11.92 -16.91 -20.73
N LEU A 123 -12.55 -17.05 -19.57
CA LEU A 123 -13.42 -18.17 -19.22
C LEU A 123 -14.79 -18.06 -19.89
N GLY A 124 -15.27 -16.83 -20.05
CA GLY A 124 -16.58 -16.55 -20.63
C GLY A 124 -16.94 -15.07 -20.53
N LYS A 125 -18.16 -14.75 -20.95
CA LYS A 125 -18.75 -13.41 -20.86
C LYS A 125 -19.98 -13.43 -19.98
N ILE A 126 -20.21 -12.36 -19.23
CA ILE A 126 -21.40 -12.27 -18.40
C ILE A 126 -22.63 -12.05 -19.29
N SER A 127 -23.54 -13.01 -19.35
CA SER A 127 -24.77 -12.87 -20.14
C SER A 127 -25.87 -12.14 -19.38
N GLU A 128 -25.87 -12.23 -18.05
CA GLU A 128 -26.92 -11.65 -17.22
C GLU A 128 -26.36 -11.26 -15.86
N VAL A 129 -26.83 -10.14 -15.30
CA VAL A 129 -26.36 -9.60 -14.02
C VAL A 129 -27.57 -9.41 -13.11
N ALA A 130 -27.57 -10.10 -11.97
CA ALA A 130 -28.51 -9.92 -10.88
C ALA A 130 -27.86 -9.21 -9.69
N GLU A 131 -28.64 -8.87 -8.67
CA GLU A 131 -28.16 -8.13 -7.49
C GLU A 131 -27.08 -8.90 -6.71
N ALA A 132 -27.26 -10.21 -6.49
CA ALA A 132 -26.32 -11.05 -5.74
C ALA A 132 -25.47 -11.98 -6.64
N ASP A 133 -25.96 -12.30 -7.84
CA ASP A 133 -25.37 -13.30 -8.74
C ASP A 133 -25.26 -12.77 -10.17
N PHE A 134 -24.54 -13.48 -11.03
CA PHE A 134 -24.51 -13.24 -12.48
C PHE A 134 -24.47 -14.58 -13.22
N ILE A 135 -24.94 -14.58 -14.47
CA ILE A 135 -24.86 -15.72 -15.38
C ILE A 135 -23.63 -15.52 -16.26
N LEU A 136 -22.65 -16.40 -16.13
CA LEU A 136 -21.51 -16.48 -17.05
C LEU A 136 -21.85 -17.40 -18.20
N ASP A 137 -21.77 -16.90 -19.42
CA ASP A 137 -21.84 -17.68 -20.65
C ASP A 137 -20.44 -18.02 -21.13
N THR A 138 -20.15 -19.31 -21.22
CA THR A 138 -18.84 -19.83 -21.62
C THR A 138 -18.81 -20.21 -23.10
N GLY A 139 -19.83 -19.81 -23.86
CA GLY A 139 -20.11 -20.26 -25.23
C GLY A 139 -20.62 -21.69 -25.34
N THR A 140 -20.43 -22.53 -24.32
CA THR A 140 -20.87 -23.93 -24.27
C THR A 140 -21.95 -24.17 -23.23
N THR A 141 -21.88 -23.47 -22.10
CA THR A 141 -22.85 -23.60 -21.00
C THR A 141 -23.03 -22.26 -20.28
N LYS A 142 -24.19 -22.06 -19.67
CA LYS A 142 -24.47 -20.91 -18.81
C LYS A 142 -24.34 -21.33 -17.35
N VAL A 143 -23.50 -20.63 -16.60
CA VAL A 143 -23.20 -20.95 -15.20
C VAL A 143 -23.61 -19.78 -14.32
N LYS A 144 -24.50 -20.01 -13.36
CA LYS A 144 -24.89 -19.02 -12.36
C LYS A 144 -23.84 -18.97 -11.26
N LEU A 145 -23.21 -17.82 -11.08
CA LEU A 145 -22.14 -17.61 -10.10
C LEU A 145 -22.47 -16.40 -9.22
N PRO A 146 -22.21 -16.45 -7.92
CA PRO A 146 -22.34 -15.28 -7.06
C PRO A 146 -21.29 -14.23 -7.44
N ARG A 147 -21.62 -12.95 -7.28
CA ARG A 147 -20.69 -11.83 -7.59
C ARG A 147 -19.39 -11.88 -6.78
N THR A 148 -19.41 -12.57 -5.64
CA THR A 148 -18.24 -12.80 -4.78
C THR A 148 -17.25 -13.84 -5.33
N ALA A 149 -17.64 -14.61 -6.36
CA ALA A 149 -16.76 -15.59 -7.00
C ALA A 149 -15.74 -14.96 -7.97
N VAL A 150 -15.97 -13.71 -8.38
CA VAL A 150 -15.07 -12.95 -9.26
C VAL A 150 -14.43 -11.79 -8.51
N GLY A 151 -13.17 -11.51 -8.83
CA GLY A 151 -12.43 -10.34 -8.38
C GLY A 151 -12.15 -9.38 -9.53
N LYS A 152 -11.79 -8.14 -9.21
CA LYS A 152 -11.35 -7.14 -10.19
C LYS A 152 -9.82 -7.17 -10.26
N GLY A 153 -9.30 -7.57 -11.42
CA GLY A 153 -7.88 -7.64 -11.72
C GLY A 153 -7.46 -6.50 -12.65
N ALA A 154 -6.17 -6.47 -13.00
CA ALA A 154 -5.61 -5.45 -13.88
C ALA A 154 -6.23 -5.47 -15.29
N THR A 155 -6.57 -6.66 -15.80
CA THR A 155 -7.12 -6.89 -17.15
C THR A 155 -8.65 -6.82 -17.20
N GLY A 156 -9.33 -6.77 -16.05
CA GLY A 156 -10.80 -6.89 -15.97
C GLY A 156 -11.22 -7.82 -14.85
N LEU A 157 -12.41 -8.41 -14.95
CA LEU A 157 -12.89 -9.40 -14.00
C LEU A 157 -12.06 -10.68 -14.12
N PHE A 158 -11.64 -11.28 -13.01
CA PHE A 158 -11.01 -12.59 -13.02
C PHE A 158 -11.64 -13.50 -11.95
N MET A 159 -11.52 -14.81 -12.15
CA MET A 159 -11.96 -15.82 -11.21
C MET A 159 -10.74 -16.48 -10.56
N GLY A 160 -10.85 -16.85 -9.28
CA GLY A 160 -9.76 -17.50 -8.53
C GLY A 160 -9.46 -18.95 -8.95
N MET A 161 -9.88 -19.36 -10.16
CA MET A 161 -9.68 -20.71 -10.69
C MET A 161 -9.14 -20.64 -12.13
N THR A 162 -8.37 -21.66 -12.52
CA THR A 162 -7.83 -21.79 -13.88
C THR A 162 -8.94 -22.19 -14.86
N ALA A 163 -8.70 -22.00 -16.15
CA ALA A 163 -9.65 -22.44 -17.19
C ALA A 163 -9.93 -23.94 -17.17
N GLN A 164 -8.93 -24.76 -16.82
CA GLN A 164 -9.13 -26.19 -16.69
C GLN A 164 -9.98 -26.53 -15.45
N GLN A 165 -9.71 -25.90 -14.30
CA GLN A 165 -10.54 -26.08 -13.09
C GLN A 165 -11.99 -25.64 -13.34
N PHE A 166 -12.20 -24.57 -14.11
CA PHE A 166 -13.52 -24.12 -14.50
C PHE A 166 -14.21 -25.13 -15.45
N ALA A 167 -13.49 -25.69 -16.42
CA ALA A 167 -14.01 -26.72 -17.33
C ALA A 167 -14.35 -28.04 -16.60
N ASP A 168 -13.53 -28.46 -15.65
CA ASP A 168 -13.77 -29.60 -14.76
C ASP A 168 -14.96 -29.34 -13.83
N ALA A 169 -15.04 -28.15 -13.24
CA ALA A 169 -16.14 -27.74 -12.39
C ALA A 169 -17.45 -27.65 -13.17
N THR A 170 -17.46 -27.18 -14.42
CA THR A 170 -18.66 -27.16 -15.27
C THR A 170 -19.07 -28.53 -15.78
N LYS A 171 -18.12 -29.44 -16.02
CA LYS A 171 -18.43 -30.87 -16.24
C LYS A 171 -19.01 -31.53 -14.99
N SER A 172 -18.50 -31.20 -13.81
CA SER A 172 -18.95 -31.75 -12.53
C SER A 172 -20.24 -31.10 -12.01
N ALA A 173 -20.49 -29.84 -12.38
CA ALA A 173 -21.68 -29.06 -12.05
C ALA A 173 -22.77 -29.15 -13.13
N ALA A 174 -22.58 -30.01 -14.15
CA ALA A 174 -23.72 -30.54 -14.88
C ALA A 174 -24.74 -31.01 -13.81
N PRO A 175 -26.02 -30.63 -13.92
CA PRO A 175 -27.00 -31.07 -12.95
C PRO A 175 -26.88 -32.59 -12.92
N THR A 176 -26.73 -33.13 -11.72
CA THR A 176 -27.08 -34.51 -11.46
C THR A 176 -28.50 -34.69 -11.99
N ALA A 177 -28.59 -35.14 -13.24
CA ALA A 177 -29.79 -35.74 -13.76
C ALA A 177 -29.93 -37.01 -12.92
N ALA A 178 -30.89 -36.93 -12.02
CA ALA A 178 -31.48 -37.96 -11.18
C ALA A 178 -30.98 -39.40 -11.42
N ASN A 179 -30.56 -40.03 -10.31
CA ASN A 179 -30.67 -41.47 -10.13
C ASN A 179 -32.12 -41.93 -10.32
#